data_AF-U6KZW3-F1
#
_entry.id   AF-U6KZW3-F1
#
_cell.length_a   1.000
_cell.length_b   1.000
_cell.length_c   1.000
_cell.angle_alpha   90.00
_cell.angle_beta   90.00
_cell.angle_gamma   90.00
#
_symmetry.space_group_name_H-M   'P 1'
#
loop_
_entity.id
_entity.type
_entity.pdbx_description
1 polymer ?
#
loop_
_entity_poly.entity_id
_entity_poly.type
_entity_poly.pdbx_seq_one_letter_code
_entity_poly.pdbx_strand_id
1 'polypeptide(L)'
;MASPAGCSSRGFARAALGYFAHRFGRLYDSFYNSQISTKFVFCCAFPAAVFALRYRADTKLGYYAFIAEPALYPDLSHKWIFKKWQNGKKIYLPDGATVADFKAAVYVHQKPRALREREAAAAAAAAAAAGKAGKAQAQAAAAGEGGGGGEPGQEPEPAAAAATAATAAAATAAAAAADGSNLEFQDTSQLLVGCRGRMFADSDNLALAVKAFCRRDPRLLIWKD
;
A
#
# COMPACT_ATOMS: atom_id res chain seq x y z
N MET A 1 26.34 -10.45 -64.35
CA MET A 1 25.70 -9.17 -64.75
C MET A 1 25.45 -8.37 -63.49
N ALA A 2 26.17 -7.27 -63.28
CA ALA A 2 26.00 -6.42 -62.09
C ALA A 2 24.74 -5.56 -62.25
N SER A 3 23.82 -5.62 -61.28
CA SER A 3 22.67 -4.71 -61.26
C SER A 3 23.15 -3.26 -61.13
N PRO A 4 22.60 -2.30 -61.91
CA PRO A 4 23.02 -0.91 -61.79
C PRO A 4 22.58 -0.35 -60.42
N ALA A 5 23.54 -0.06 -59.57
CA ALA A 5 23.31 0.53 -58.26
C ALA A 5 23.10 2.05 -58.38
N GLY A 6 21.83 2.47 -58.46
CA GLY A 6 21.42 3.86 -58.26
C GLY A 6 21.23 4.70 -59.54
N CYS A 7 20.35 5.71 -59.45
CA CYS A 7 20.15 6.72 -60.49
C CYS A 7 21.05 7.94 -60.20
N SER A 8 21.83 8.35 -61.20
CA SER A 8 22.83 9.44 -61.17
C SER A 8 22.33 10.77 -60.58
N SER A 9 21.04 11.09 -60.64
CA SER A 9 20.49 12.38 -60.19
C SER A 9 19.84 12.39 -58.79
N ARG A 10 19.71 11.24 -58.12
CA ARG A 10 19.05 11.16 -56.80
C ARG A 10 20.08 11.01 -55.69
N GLY A 11 20.32 12.07 -54.94
CA GLY A 11 21.15 12.04 -53.74
C GLY A 11 20.66 10.98 -52.74
N PHE A 12 21.61 10.33 -52.05
CA PHE A 12 21.33 9.27 -51.07
C PHE A 12 20.28 9.68 -50.02
N ALA A 13 20.32 10.91 -49.53
CA ALA A 13 19.33 11.42 -48.56
C ALA A 13 17.89 11.42 -49.11
N ARG A 14 17.69 11.75 -50.39
CA ARG A 14 16.36 11.68 -51.04
C ARG A 14 15.89 10.24 -51.20
N ALA A 15 16.80 9.32 -51.51
CA ALA A 15 16.48 7.89 -51.57
C ALA A 15 16.11 7.34 -50.18
N ALA A 16 16.84 7.73 -49.14
CA ALA A 16 16.56 7.34 -47.75
C ALA A 16 15.21 7.89 -47.27
N LEU A 17 14.91 9.18 -47.52
CA LEU A 17 13.61 9.77 -47.19
C LEU A 17 12.45 9.08 -47.93
N GLY A 18 12.62 8.79 -49.23
CA GLY A 18 11.63 8.03 -49.99
C GLY A 18 11.40 6.62 -49.42
N TYR A 19 12.47 5.96 -48.97
CA TYR A 19 12.38 4.66 -48.31
C TYR A 19 11.64 4.75 -46.96
N PHE A 20 11.98 5.71 -46.09
CA PHE A 20 11.29 5.88 -44.81
C PHE A 20 9.81 6.24 -45.01
N ALA A 21 9.48 7.14 -45.93
CA ALA A 21 8.11 7.48 -46.27
C ALA A 21 7.32 6.24 -46.74
N HIS A 22 7.91 5.41 -47.60
CA HIS A 22 7.31 4.16 -48.04
C HIS A 22 7.10 3.17 -46.87
N ARG A 23 8.07 3.05 -45.95
CA ARG A 23 7.96 2.17 -44.78
C ARG A 23 6.90 2.65 -43.78
N PHE A 24 6.86 3.94 -43.46
CA PHE A 24 5.82 4.50 -42.59
C PHE A 24 4.44 4.42 -43.23
N GLY A 25 4.32 4.66 -44.54
CA GLY A 25 3.08 4.48 -45.29
C GLY A 25 2.55 3.04 -45.21
N ARG A 26 3.42 2.04 -45.42
CA ARG A 26 3.05 0.62 -45.27
C ARG A 26 2.72 0.23 -43.83
N LEU A 27 3.44 0.77 -42.84
CA LEU A 27 3.15 0.51 -41.43
C LEU A 27 1.79 1.08 -41.03
N TYR A 28 1.48 2.30 -41.46
CA TYR A 28 0.20 2.94 -41.20
C TYR A 28 -0.94 2.18 -41.88
N ASP A 29 -0.79 1.79 -43.14
CA ASP A 29 -1.80 1.02 -43.87
C ASP A 29 -2.08 -0.34 -43.20
N SER A 30 -1.03 -1.03 -42.74
CA SER A 30 -1.17 -2.26 -41.96
C SER A 30 -1.82 -2.03 -40.59
N PHE A 31 -1.54 -0.93 -39.92
CA PHE A 31 -2.13 -0.59 -38.63
C PHE A 31 -3.62 -0.18 -38.78
N TYR A 32 -3.93 0.56 -39.84
CA TYR A 32 -5.27 1.03 -40.15
C TYR A 32 -6.21 -0.15 -40.39
N ASN A 33 -5.79 -1.11 -41.24
CA ASN A 33 -6.55 -2.31 -41.60
C ASN A 33 -6.50 -3.43 -40.55
N SER A 34 -5.85 -3.22 -39.40
CA SER A 34 -5.82 -4.19 -38.31
C SER A 34 -7.02 -4.07 -37.37
N GLN A 35 -7.36 -5.19 -36.71
CA GLN A 35 -8.44 -5.27 -35.73
C GLN A 35 -8.23 -4.28 -34.56
N ILE A 36 -9.30 -3.58 -34.19
CA ILE A 36 -9.23 -2.52 -33.18
C ILE A 36 -8.95 -3.04 -31.76
N SER A 37 -9.45 -4.24 -31.44
CA SER A 37 -9.30 -4.87 -30.12
C SER A 37 -7.85 -5.18 -29.76
N THR A 38 -7.01 -5.54 -30.74
CA THR A 38 -5.62 -5.96 -30.50
C THR A 38 -4.62 -4.86 -30.82
N LYS A 39 -4.85 -4.05 -31.85
CA LYS A 39 -3.82 -3.12 -32.37
C LYS A 39 -3.31 -2.13 -31.33
N PHE A 40 -4.20 -1.55 -30.52
CA PHE A 40 -3.78 -0.57 -29.51
C PHE A 40 -3.08 -1.22 -28.32
N VAL A 41 -3.50 -2.42 -27.92
CA VAL A 41 -2.86 -3.14 -26.82
C VAL A 41 -1.44 -3.53 -27.20
N PHE A 42 -1.26 -4.13 -28.37
CA PHE A 42 0.05 -4.62 -28.81
C PHE A 42 0.98 -3.51 -29.31
N CYS A 43 0.48 -2.48 -30.00
CA CYS A 43 1.33 -1.43 -30.54
C CYS A 43 1.58 -0.27 -29.56
N CYS A 44 0.68 -0.04 -28.59
CA CYS A 44 0.81 1.09 -27.67
C CYS A 44 0.94 0.63 -26.22
N ALA A 45 0.00 -0.16 -25.70
CA ALA A 45 -0.04 -0.45 -24.27
C ALA A 45 1.15 -1.30 -23.80
N PHE A 46 1.45 -2.42 -24.46
CA PHE A 46 2.59 -3.26 -24.08
C PHE A 46 3.94 -2.57 -24.29
N PRO A 47 4.24 -1.91 -25.42
CA PRO A 47 5.49 -1.19 -25.57
C PRO A 47 5.64 -0.07 -24.54
N ALA A 48 4.57 0.69 -24.25
CA ALA A 48 4.60 1.71 -23.21
C ALA A 48 4.85 1.12 -21.82
N ALA A 49 4.20 -0.01 -21.48
CA ALA A 49 4.39 -0.68 -20.21
C ALA A 49 5.82 -1.24 -20.06
N VAL A 50 6.34 -1.91 -21.10
CA VAL A 50 7.72 -2.42 -21.12
C VAL A 50 8.71 -1.27 -21.01
N PHE A 51 8.52 -0.20 -21.78
CA PHE A 51 9.36 0.99 -21.71
C PHE A 51 9.33 1.62 -20.32
N ALA A 52 8.15 1.83 -19.74
CA ALA A 52 8.02 2.42 -18.40
C ALA A 52 8.66 1.53 -17.32
N LEU A 53 8.49 0.21 -17.40
CA LEU A 53 9.11 -0.74 -16.48
C LEU A 53 10.64 -0.75 -16.62
N ARG A 54 11.14 -0.78 -17.86
CA ARG A 54 12.58 -0.77 -18.15
C ARG A 54 13.21 0.55 -17.73
N TYR A 55 12.60 1.67 -18.13
CA TYR A 55 13.04 3.02 -17.76
C TYR A 55 13.09 3.17 -16.25
N ARG A 56 12.05 2.76 -15.52
CA ARG A 56 12.05 2.80 -14.05
C ARG A 56 13.10 1.88 -13.43
N ALA A 57 13.35 0.71 -14.02
CA ALA A 57 14.32 -0.24 -13.50
C ALA A 57 15.78 0.19 -13.74
N ASP A 58 16.06 0.93 -14.81
CA ASP A 58 17.41 1.42 -15.14
C ASP A 58 17.74 2.76 -14.51
N THR A 59 16.76 3.66 -14.41
CA THR A 59 17.00 5.05 -13.96
C THR A 59 16.85 5.26 -12.46
N LYS A 60 16.22 4.32 -11.74
CA LYS A 60 15.98 4.44 -10.30
C LYS A 60 16.55 3.25 -9.55
N LEU A 61 17.09 3.54 -8.37
CA LEU A 61 17.61 2.52 -7.46
C LEU A 61 16.45 1.88 -6.69
N GLY A 62 16.42 0.54 -6.70
CA GLY A 62 15.40 -0.24 -6.01
C GLY A 62 15.89 -0.73 -4.64
N TYR A 63 15.15 -0.41 -3.60
CA TYR A 63 15.40 -0.83 -2.22
C TYR A 63 14.29 -1.77 -1.73
N TYR A 64 14.65 -2.79 -0.96
CA TYR A 64 13.69 -3.69 -0.33
C TYR A 64 13.43 -3.23 1.10
N ALA A 65 12.19 -2.80 1.37
CA ALA A 65 11.78 -2.31 2.67
C ALA A 65 11.24 -3.46 3.54
N PHE A 66 11.78 -3.57 4.75
CA PHE A 66 11.33 -4.47 5.80
C PHE A 66 11.00 -3.63 7.03
N ILE A 67 9.91 -3.97 7.71
CA ILE A 67 9.52 -3.34 8.97
C ILE A 67 9.62 -4.43 10.04
N ALA A 68 10.33 -4.13 11.13
CA ALA A 68 10.64 -5.10 12.19
C ALA A 68 9.37 -5.57 12.93
N GLU A 69 8.48 -4.63 13.24
CA GLU A 69 7.29 -4.91 14.04
C GLU A 69 6.00 -4.75 13.25
N PRO A 70 5.00 -5.62 13.46
CA PRO A 70 3.71 -5.50 12.80
C PRO A 70 2.92 -4.25 13.22
N ALA A 71 3.19 -3.72 14.42
CA ALA A 71 2.59 -2.47 14.91
C ALA A 71 3.06 -1.23 14.12
N LEU A 72 4.20 -1.33 13.44
CA LEU A 72 4.81 -0.22 12.70
C LEU A 72 4.35 -0.18 11.22
N TYR A 73 3.47 -1.09 10.82
CA TYR A 73 2.99 -1.17 9.44
C TYR A 73 2.14 0.05 9.07
N PRO A 74 2.26 0.57 7.84
CA PRO A 74 1.36 1.62 7.38
C PRO A 74 -0.09 1.11 7.31
N ASP A 75 -1.02 1.87 7.87
CA ASP A 75 -2.45 1.61 7.68
C ASP A 75 -2.87 1.90 6.24
N LEU A 76 -3.07 0.82 5.49
CA LEU A 76 -3.47 0.80 4.08
C LEU A 76 -4.94 0.38 3.90
N SER A 77 -5.72 0.32 4.98
CA SER A 77 -7.12 -0.13 4.99
C SER A 77 -8.03 0.62 4.00
N HIS A 78 -7.74 1.90 3.76
CA HIS A 78 -8.50 2.76 2.85
C HIS A 78 -8.28 2.47 1.36
N LYS A 79 -7.29 1.62 1.00
CA LYS A 79 -7.04 1.27 -0.40
C LYS A 79 -7.81 0.03 -0.82
N TRP A 80 -8.35 0.07 -2.04
CA TRP A 80 -9.04 -1.07 -2.63
C TRP A 80 -8.09 -2.21 -3.04
N ILE A 81 -6.84 -1.89 -3.40
CA ILE A 81 -5.79 -2.86 -3.77
C ILE A 81 -4.63 -2.73 -2.77
N PHE A 82 -4.10 -3.88 -2.31
CA PHE A 82 -3.03 -3.99 -1.32
C PHE A 82 -3.40 -3.43 0.07
N LYS A 83 -4.45 -3.99 0.68
CA LYS A 83 -4.98 -3.60 2.01
C LYS A 83 -4.01 -3.81 3.18
N LYS A 84 -3.02 -4.69 3.02
CA LYS A 84 -2.04 -5.04 4.06
C LYS A 84 -0.63 -4.78 3.56
N TRP A 85 0.23 -4.30 4.45
CA TRP A 85 1.66 -4.21 4.20
C TRP A 85 2.27 -5.62 4.06
N GLN A 86 3.22 -5.76 3.14
CA GLN A 86 4.01 -6.98 2.96
C GLN A 86 5.49 -6.60 3.05
N ASN A 87 6.24 -7.31 3.88
CA ASN A 87 7.67 -7.12 4.03
C ASN A 87 8.43 -7.56 2.77
N GLY A 88 9.52 -6.86 2.45
CA GLY A 88 10.28 -7.06 1.22
C GLY A 88 9.73 -6.32 0.01
N LYS A 89 8.90 -5.29 0.23
CA LYS A 89 8.36 -4.47 -0.86
C LYS A 89 9.48 -3.65 -1.52
N LYS A 90 9.55 -3.71 -2.85
CA LYS A 90 10.54 -2.95 -3.63
C LYS A 90 10.08 -1.52 -3.88
N ILE A 91 10.86 -0.55 -3.42
CA ILE A 91 10.60 0.90 -3.57
C ILE A 91 11.70 1.50 -4.44
N TYR A 92 11.31 2.31 -5.43
CA TYR A 92 12.24 2.95 -6.36
C TYR A 92 12.39 4.42 -6.00
N LEU A 93 13.61 4.83 -5.68
CA LEU A 93 13.94 6.22 -5.33
C LEU A 93 15.01 6.78 -6.27
N PRO A 94 15.06 8.11 -6.46
CA PRO A 94 16.15 8.77 -7.17
C PRO A 94 17.44 8.76 -6.34
N ASP A 95 18.58 8.94 -7.00
CA ASP A 95 19.91 8.86 -6.38
C ASP A 95 20.15 9.94 -5.31
N GLY A 96 19.49 11.09 -5.43
CA GLY A 96 19.57 12.20 -4.47
C GLY A 96 18.68 12.04 -3.23
N ALA A 97 17.90 10.96 -3.14
CA ALA A 97 16.94 10.80 -2.05
C ALA A 97 17.63 10.54 -0.70
N THR A 98 17.07 11.16 0.34
CA THR A 98 17.47 10.98 1.73
C THR A 98 16.74 9.82 2.40
N VAL A 99 17.19 9.44 3.59
CA VAL A 99 16.48 8.47 4.43
C VAL A 99 15.09 8.99 4.84
N ALA A 100 14.96 10.30 5.07
CA ALA A 100 13.66 10.93 5.32
C ALA A 100 12.68 10.75 4.13
N ASP A 101 13.16 10.93 2.89
CA ASP A 101 12.35 10.71 1.69
C ASP A 101 11.93 9.24 1.54
N PHE A 102 12.78 8.31 1.98
CA PHE A 102 12.45 6.88 2.02
C PHE A 102 11.37 6.55 3.05
N LYS A 103 11.48 7.08 4.27
CA LYS A 103 10.43 6.94 5.28
C LYS A 103 9.12 7.53 4.77
N ALA A 104 9.17 8.73 4.19
CA ALA A 104 8.02 9.35 3.56
C ALA A 104 7.44 8.42 2.49
N ALA A 105 8.25 7.86 1.57
CA ALA A 105 7.83 6.94 0.51
C ALA A 105 7.09 5.67 1.04
N VAL A 106 7.54 5.13 2.19
CA VAL A 106 6.89 3.97 2.84
C VAL A 106 5.53 4.36 3.42
N TYR A 107 5.43 5.56 4.01
CA TYR A 107 4.27 6.04 4.75
C TYR A 107 3.36 7.03 3.99
N VAL A 108 3.64 7.40 2.73
CA VAL A 108 2.84 8.37 1.93
C VAL A 108 1.37 8.02 1.92
N HIS A 109 1.09 6.72 1.84
CA HIS A 109 -0.25 6.21 1.69
C HIS A 109 -0.83 5.67 2.99
N GLN A 110 -0.37 6.17 4.14
CA GLN A 110 -1.11 5.96 5.36
C GLN A 110 -2.46 6.65 5.27
N LYS A 111 -3.44 6.11 5.99
CA LYS A 111 -4.73 6.75 6.14
C LYS A 111 -4.58 8.20 6.66
N PRO A 112 -5.18 9.20 5.99
CA PRO A 112 -5.11 10.58 6.42
C PRO A 112 -5.56 10.73 7.87
N ARG A 113 -4.83 11.52 8.65
CA ARG A 113 -5.10 11.77 10.07
C ARG A 113 -6.54 12.18 10.32
N ALA A 114 -7.09 13.07 9.50
CA ALA A 114 -8.48 13.52 9.61
C ALA A 114 -9.53 12.39 9.50
N LEU A 115 -9.29 11.36 8.69
CA LEU A 115 -10.21 10.21 8.59
C LEU A 115 -10.07 9.30 9.81
N ARG A 116 -8.86 9.11 10.30
CA ARG A 116 -8.60 8.34 11.53
C ARG A 116 -9.20 9.01 12.76
N GLU A 117 -9.03 10.31 12.92
CA GLU A 117 -9.61 11.07 14.04
C GLU A 117 -11.14 11.02 14.03
N ARG A 118 -11.77 11.07 12.85
CA ARG A 118 -13.23 10.91 12.71
C ARG A 118 -13.70 9.52 13.10
N GLU A 119 -13.01 8.48 12.66
CA GLU A 119 -13.35 7.11 13.02
C GLU A 119 -13.05 6.79 14.47
N ALA A 120 -11.95 7.31 15.03
CA ALA A 120 -11.63 7.20 16.45
C ALA A 120 -12.66 7.93 17.31
N ALA A 121 -13.09 9.13 16.91
CA ALA A 121 -14.18 9.84 17.57
C ALA A 121 -15.52 9.09 17.47
N ALA A 122 -15.83 8.51 16.31
CA ALA A 122 -17.02 7.68 16.12
C ALA A 122 -16.96 6.39 16.96
N ALA A 123 -15.81 5.73 17.03
CA ALA A 123 -15.57 4.54 17.84
C ALA A 123 -15.64 4.85 19.34
N ALA A 124 -15.07 5.97 19.79
CA ALA A 124 -15.17 6.44 21.17
C ALA A 124 -16.63 6.79 21.54
N ALA A 125 -17.38 7.42 20.64
CA ALA A 125 -18.80 7.68 20.82
C ALA A 125 -19.62 6.38 20.89
N ALA A 126 -19.31 5.38 20.05
CA ALA A 126 -19.94 4.07 20.08
C ALA A 126 -19.61 3.30 21.37
N ALA A 127 -18.37 3.34 21.85
CA ALA A 127 -17.96 2.75 23.12
C ALA A 127 -18.65 3.42 24.33
N ALA A 128 -18.78 4.75 24.31
CA ALA A 128 -19.53 5.50 25.32
C ALA A 128 -21.03 5.16 25.29
N ALA A 129 -21.61 4.95 24.11
CA ALA A 129 -23.00 4.50 23.95
C ALA A 129 -23.21 3.06 24.45
N ALA A 130 -22.28 2.14 24.16
CA ALA A 130 -22.31 0.77 24.67
C ALA A 130 -22.18 0.72 26.20
N GLY A 131 -21.33 1.55 26.79
CA GLY A 131 -21.21 1.67 28.26
C GLY A 131 -22.48 2.19 28.94
N LYS A 132 -23.22 3.11 28.28
CA LYS A 132 -24.53 3.57 28.76
C LYS A 132 -25.62 2.49 28.61
N ALA A 133 -25.62 1.75 27.50
CA ALA A 133 -26.55 0.63 27.28
C ALA A 133 -26.35 -0.51 28.29
N GLY A 134 -25.09 -0.86 28.61
CA GLY A 134 -24.78 -1.86 29.62
C GLY A 134 -25.20 -1.45 31.04
N LYS A 135 -25.03 -0.17 31.41
CA LYS A 135 -25.55 0.35 32.69
C LYS A 135 -27.08 0.38 32.75
N ALA A 136 -27.75 0.69 31.64
CA ALA A 136 -29.21 0.66 31.57
C ALA A 136 -29.77 -0.77 31.66
N GLN A 137 -29.13 -1.76 31.04
CA GLN A 137 -29.52 -3.17 31.18
C GLN A 137 -29.28 -3.71 32.60
N ALA A 138 -28.19 -3.32 33.27
CA ALA A 138 -27.94 -3.70 34.65
C ALA A 138 -28.96 -3.09 35.63
N GLN A 139 -29.43 -1.86 35.38
CA GLN A 139 -30.46 -1.22 36.21
C GLN A 139 -31.87 -1.77 35.94
N ALA A 140 -32.18 -2.17 34.70
CA ALA A 140 -33.45 -2.83 34.38
C ALA A 140 -33.54 -4.25 34.98
N ALA A 141 -32.42 -4.99 35.06
CA ALA A 141 -32.37 -6.27 35.76
C ALA A 141 -32.56 -6.13 37.29
N ALA A 142 -32.04 -5.05 37.89
CA ALA A 142 -32.21 -4.78 39.32
C ALA A 142 -33.61 -4.27 39.71
N ALA A 143 -34.39 -3.72 38.75
CA ALA A 143 -35.76 -3.25 38.99
C ALA A 143 -36.84 -4.33 38.82
N GLY A 144 -36.47 -5.53 38.36
CA GLY A 144 -37.39 -6.65 38.10
C GLY A 144 -37.72 -7.55 39.29
N GLU A 145 -37.04 -7.43 40.43
CA GLU A 145 -37.24 -8.29 41.63
C GLU A 145 -38.24 -7.74 42.65
N GLY A 146 -39.16 -6.87 42.23
CA GLY A 146 -40.12 -6.22 43.13
C GLY A 146 -41.58 -6.48 42.76
N GLY A 147 -42.05 -7.74 42.74
CA GLY A 147 -43.49 -7.96 42.58
C GLY A 147 -43.99 -9.40 42.48
N GLY A 148 -44.36 -9.98 43.62
CA GLY A 148 -45.55 -10.85 43.72
C GLY A 148 -45.31 -12.36 43.63
N GLY A 149 -45.68 -13.07 44.69
CA GLY A 149 -45.49 -14.52 44.85
C GLY A 149 -46.34 -15.40 43.93
N GLY A 150 -45.85 -16.62 43.70
CA GLY A 150 -46.54 -17.71 43.02
C GLY A 150 -45.62 -18.90 42.71
N GLU A 151 -45.81 -19.99 43.46
CA GLU A 151 -45.49 -21.42 43.27
C GLU A 151 -44.17 -21.94 42.62
N PRO A 152 -43.67 -23.12 43.07
CA PRO A 152 -42.43 -23.72 42.58
C PRO A 152 -42.68 -24.65 41.38
N GLY A 153 -42.01 -24.41 40.27
CA GLY A 153 -41.97 -25.37 39.17
C GLY A 153 -41.35 -24.82 37.90
N GLN A 154 -40.21 -25.41 37.53
CA GLN A 154 -39.63 -25.45 36.17
C GLN A 154 -38.66 -24.32 35.79
N GLU A 155 -37.36 -24.64 35.87
CA GLU A 155 -36.22 -23.90 35.31
C GLU A 155 -36.34 -23.71 33.79
N PRO A 156 -36.08 -22.50 33.28
CA PRO A 156 -35.46 -22.31 31.97
C PRO A 156 -34.01 -21.81 32.12
N GLU A 157 -33.08 -22.53 31.48
CA GLU A 157 -31.64 -22.24 31.38
C GLU A 157 -31.34 -20.77 30.99
N PRO A 158 -30.57 -20.02 31.80
CA PRO A 158 -30.07 -18.69 31.46
C PRO A 158 -28.75 -18.70 30.65
N ALA A 159 -28.36 -19.82 30.03
CA ALA A 159 -27.04 -19.98 29.42
C ALA A 159 -26.87 -19.31 28.04
N ALA A 160 -27.95 -19.08 27.28
CA ALA A 160 -27.85 -18.64 25.87
C ALA A 160 -27.67 -17.12 25.69
N ALA A 161 -28.16 -16.28 26.62
CA ALA A 161 -28.11 -14.82 26.49
C ALA A 161 -26.78 -14.21 26.95
N ALA A 162 -26.09 -14.83 27.92
CA ALA A 162 -24.78 -14.37 28.38
C ALA A 162 -23.65 -14.67 27.36
N ALA A 163 -23.78 -15.78 26.62
CA ALA A 163 -22.78 -16.20 25.63
C ALA A 163 -22.72 -15.28 24.39
N THR A 164 -23.84 -14.67 23.99
CA THR A 164 -23.93 -13.77 22.84
C THR A 164 -23.42 -12.34 23.16
N ALA A 165 -23.58 -11.87 24.40
CA ALA A 165 -23.01 -10.61 24.85
C ALA A 165 -21.49 -10.69 25.07
N ALA A 166 -20.99 -11.81 25.60
CA ALA A 166 -19.56 -12.03 25.81
C ALA A 166 -18.79 -12.17 24.49
N THR A 167 -19.39 -12.79 23.47
CA THR A 167 -18.77 -12.93 22.13
C THR A 167 -18.77 -11.62 21.35
N ALA A 168 -19.80 -10.77 21.50
CA ALA A 168 -19.81 -9.42 20.91
C ALA A 168 -18.80 -8.46 21.58
N ALA A 169 -18.63 -8.56 22.91
CA ALA A 169 -17.63 -7.80 23.66
C ALA A 169 -16.20 -8.28 23.38
N ALA A 170 -15.97 -9.59 23.23
CA ALA A 170 -14.68 -10.14 22.84
C ALA A 170 -14.30 -9.79 21.39
N ALA A 171 -15.27 -9.77 20.46
CA ALA A 171 -15.05 -9.36 19.08
C ALA A 171 -14.74 -7.86 18.94
N THR A 172 -15.37 -7.00 19.74
CA THR A 172 -15.08 -5.56 19.78
C THR A 172 -13.78 -5.24 20.51
N ALA A 173 -13.41 -6.00 21.56
CA ALA A 173 -12.10 -5.89 22.21
C ALA A 173 -10.95 -6.39 21.33
N ALA A 174 -11.15 -7.45 20.54
CA ALA A 174 -10.16 -7.94 19.57
C ALA A 174 -9.97 -6.98 18.39
N ALA A 175 -11.04 -6.29 17.95
CA ALA A 175 -10.94 -5.21 16.96
C ALA A 175 -10.21 -3.98 17.53
N ALA A 176 -10.48 -3.61 18.80
CA ALA A 176 -9.81 -2.50 19.47
C ALA A 176 -8.33 -2.76 19.77
N ALA A 177 -7.93 -4.01 20.05
CA ALA A 177 -6.53 -4.40 20.24
C ALA A 177 -5.71 -4.41 18.93
N ALA A 178 -6.38 -4.58 17.77
CA ALA A 178 -5.73 -4.49 16.46
C ALA A 178 -5.63 -3.05 15.91
N ASP A 179 -6.53 -2.15 16.33
CA ASP A 179 -6.55 -0.75 15.86
C ASP A 179 -5.83 0.24 16.81
N GLY A 180 -5.63 -0.12 18.08
CA GLY A 180 -5.00 0.78 19.07
C GLY A 180 -3.49 0.99 18.89
N SER A 181 -2.77 0.06 18.27
CA SER A 181 -1.31 0.13 18.13
C SER A 181 -0.85 1.00 16.94
N ASN A 182 -1.72 1.37 16.00
CA ASN A 182 -1.36 2.16 14.82
C ASN A 182 -1.51 3.69 15.00
N LEU A 183 -1.98 4.14 16.17
CA LEU A 183 -2.19 5.56 16.43
C LEU A 183 -0.90 6.31 16.82
N GLU A 184 0.05 5.60 17.44
CA GLU A 184 1.24 6.19 18.09
C GLU A 184 2.44 6.38 17.14
N PHE A 185 2.51 5.64 16.02
CA PHE A 185 3.69 5.63 15.14
C PHE A 185 3.63 6.67 14.00
N GLN A 186 3.14 7.88 14.32
CA GLN A 186 2.99 8.96 13.35
C GLN A 186 4.26 9.81 13.18
N ASP A 187 5.14 9.82 14.17
CA ASP A 187 6.40 10.54 14.08
C ASP A 187 7.46 9.69 13.40
N THR A 188 7.55 9.84 12.08
CA THR A 188 8.63 9.25 11.26
C THR A 188 10.03 9.60 11.76
N SER A 189 10.17 10.63 12.61
CA SER A 189 11.41 11.02 13.28
C SER A 189 11.87 10.02 14.35
N GLN A 190 10.97 9.25 14.97
CA GLN A 190 11.33 8.24 15.98
C GLN A 190 11.76 6.90 15.35
N LEU A 191 11.53 6.75 14.04
CA LEU A 191 11.83 5.52 13.34
C LEU A 191 13.27 5.53 12.89
N LEU A 192 13.99 4.46 13.13
CA LEU A 192 15.34 4.31 12.61
C LEU A 192 15.29 3.44 11.35
N VAL A 193 16.12 3.82 10.38
CA VAL A 193 16.34 3.03 9.18
C VAL A 193 17.78 2.54 9.21
N GLY A 194 17.96 1.29 8.85
CA GLY A 194 19.28 0.76 8.75
C GLY A 194 19.37 -0.45 7.84
N CYS A 195 20.60 -0.87 7.66
CA CYS A 195 20.92 -2.02 6.85
C CYS A 195 22.02 -2.84 7.50
N ARG A 196 21.83 -4.17 7.54
CA ARG A 196 22.79 -5.12 8.10
C ARG A 196 23.26 -4.74 9.52
N GLY A 197 22.33 -4.25 10.34
CA GLY A 197 22.58 -3.86 11.73
C GLY A 197 23.24 -2.48 11.92
N ARG A 198 23.41 -1.69 10.84
CA ARG A 198 23.93 -0.32 10.92
C ARG A 198 22.82 0.69 10.68
N MET A 199 22.71 1.66 11.57
CA MET A 199 21.74 2.76 11.51
C MET A 199 22.21 3.84 10.55
N PHE A 200 21.26 4.48 9.87
CA PHE A 200 21.49 5.66 9.02
C PHE A 200 20.91 6.90 9.69
N ALA A 201 21.54 8.06 9.45
CA ALA A 201 20.96 9.33 9.87
C ALA A 201 19.89 9.79 8.85
N ASP A 202 18.92 10.57 9.31
CA ASP A 202 17.79 11.01 8.47
C ASP A 202 18.20 11.92 7.31
N SER A 203 19.29 12.66 7.49
CA SER A 203 19.87 13.55 6.48
C SER A 203 20.82 12.85 5.51
N ASP A 204 21.16 11.58 5.75
CA ASP A 204 22.07 10.85 4.89
C ASP A 204 21.43 10.57 3.52
N ASN A 205 22.26 10.64 2.49
CA ASN A 205 21.87 10.16 1.17
C ASN A 205 21.80 8.64 1.18
N LEU A 206 20.63 8.09 0.83
CA LEU A 206 20.36 6.66 0.94
C LEU A 206 21.26 5.83 0.01
N ALA A 207 21.51 6.32 -1.21
CA ALA A 207 22.33 5.61 -2.19
C ALA A 207 23.78 5.48 -1.72
N LEU A 208 24.33 6.54 -1.14
CA LEU A 208 25.70 6.54 -0.58
C LEU A 208 25.79 5.70 0.70
N ALA A 209 24.81 5.80 1.59
CA ALA A 209 24.74 5.01 2.82
C ALA A 209 24.67 3.50 2.49
N VAL A 210 23.79 3.10 1.57
CA VAL A 210 23.70 1.69 1.14
C VAL A 210 24.99 1.24 0.44
N LYS A 211 25.62 2.09 -0.37
CA LYS A 211 26.90 1.76 -1.01
C LYS A 211 28.01 1.53 0.02
N ALA A 212 28.04 2.30 1.12
CA ALA A 212 29.03 2.19 2.18
C ALA A 212 28.80 0.98 3.09
N PHE A 213 27.55 0.76 3.51
CA PHE A 213 27.23 -0.23 4.55
C PHE A 213 26.74 -1.58 4.01
N CYS A 214 26.06 -1.57 2.87
CA CYS A 214 25.33 -2.71 2.31
C CYS A 214 25.50 -2.84 0.80
N ARG A 215 26.76 -2.93 0.37
CA ARG A 215 27.12 -3.01 -1.05
C ARG A 215 26.40 -4.18 -1.73
N ARG A 216 25.55 -3.86 -2.71
CA ARG A 216 24.74 -4.78 -3.55
C ARG A 216 23.57 -5.49 -2.86
N ASP A 217 23.36 -5.32 -1.57
CA ASP A 217 22.24 -5.89 -0.82
C ASP A 217 21.37 -4.79 -0.19
N PRO A 218 20.51 -4.11 -0.98
CA PRO A 218 19.72 -2.97 -0.50
C PRO A 218 18.48 -3.42 0.30
N ARG A 219 18.69 -4.20 1.37
CA ARG A 219 17.63 -4.62 2.31
C ARG A 219 17.61 -3.68 3.50
N LEU A 220 16.64 -2.79 3.52
CA LEU A 220 16.47 -1.78 4.56
C LEU A 220 15.47 -2.26 5.59
N LEU A 221 15.84 -2.18 6.86
CA LEU A 221 14.99 -2.47 7.99
C LEU A 221 14.57 -1.15 8.65
N ILE A 222 13.29 -1.04 9.01
CA ILE A 222 12.73 0.05 9.80
C ILE A 222 12.32 -0.50 11.16
N TRP A 223 12.76 0.14 12.22
CA TRP A 223 12.40 -0.19 13.60
C TRP A 223 12.28 1.07 14.44
N LYS A 224 11.79 0.93 15.67
CA LYS A 224 11.75 1.99 16.68
C LYS A 224 12.90 1.75 17.67
N ASP A 225 13.60 2.81 18.05
CA ASP A 225 14.62 2.77 19.12
C ASP A 225 13.98 2.59 20.50
#